data_AF-A0A1F7G7Q9-F1
#
_entry.id   AF-A0A1F7G7Q9-F1
#
_cell.length_a   1.000
_cell.length_b   1.000
_cell.length_c   1.000
_cell.angle_alpha   90.00
_cell.angle_beta   90.00
_cell.angle_gamma   90.00
#
_symmetry.space_group_name_H-M   'P 1'
#
loop_
_entity.id
_entity.type
_entity.pdbx_description
1 polymer ?
#
loop_
_entity_poly.entity_id
_entity_poly.type
_entity_poly.pdbx_seq_one_letter_code
_entity_poly.pdbx_strand_id
1 'polypeptide(L)' 'MVVVVKKKGETTDRLLKRFTKTVREENIAFDVNKNMFHKSPRELKKEKAREKAKMKKQGIY' A
#
# COMPACT_ATOMS: atom_id res chain seq x y z
N MET A 1 3.25 10.32 -0.73
CA MET A 1 3.86 10.93 0.48
C MET A 1 2.72 11.39 1.36
N VAL A 2 2.54 10.79 2.55
CA VAL A 2 1.42 11.10 3.45
C VAL A 2 1.83 12.19 4.43
N VAL A 3 1.04 13.27 4.50
CA VAL A 3 1.21 14.35 5.47
C VAL A 3 0.00 14.36 6.40
N VAL A 4 0.24 14.12 7.71
CA VAL A 4 -0.81 14.22 8.74
C VAL A 4 -0.51 15.40 9.64
N VAL A 5 -1.38 16.41 9.62
CA VAL A 5 -1.25 17.60 10.45
C VAL A 5 -1.98 17.37 11.78
N LYS A 6 -1.30 17.67 12.90
CA LYS A 6 -1.89 17.58 14.24
C LYS A 6 -2.93 18.68 14.44
N LYS A 7 -4.13 18.32 14.90
CA LYS A 7 -5.14 19.30 15.30
C LYS A 7 -4.94 19.70 16.78
N LYS A 8 -5.31 20.94 17.13
CA LYS A 8 -5.25 21.43 18.52
C LYS A 8 -6.16 20.58 19.41
N GLY A 9 -5.64 20.06 20.52
CA GLY A 9 -6.37 19.16 21.43
C GLY A 9 -6.33 17.68 21.06
N GLU A 10 -5.60 17.30 20.01
CA GLU A 10 -5.45 15.90 19.61
C GLU A 10 -4.34 15.19 20.38
N THR A 11 -4.66 13.99 20.89
CA THR A 11 -3.68 13.08 21.50
C THR A 11 -2.79 12.42 20.45
N THR A 12 -1.55 12.14 20.84
CA THR A 12 -0.55 11.48 19.99
C THR A 12 -1.05 10.13 19.44
N ASP A 13 -1.74 9.33 20.25
CA ASP A 13 -2.33 8.04 19.82
C ASP A 13 -3.34 8.19 18.69
N ARG A 14 -4.22 9.19 18.76
CA ARG A 14 -5.20 9.42 17.69
C ARG A 14 -4.53 9.85 16.39
N LEU A 15 -3.47 10.66 16.49
CA LEU A 15 -2.67 11.06 15.34
C LEU A 15 -2.01 9.84 14.67
N LEU A 16 -1.34 8.99 15.46
CA LEU A 16 -0.70 7.76 14.98
C LEU A 16 -1.71 6.81 14.35
N LYS A 17 -2.89 6.64 14.96
CA LYS A 17 -3.96 5.79 14.41
C LYS A 17 -4.43 6.27 13.04
N ARG A 18 -4.60 7.58 12.85
CA ARG A 18 -4.95 8.15 11.53
C ARG A 18 -3.83 7.96 10.53
N PHE A 19 -2.59 8.23 10.92
CA PHE A 19 -1.43 8.01 10.05
C PHE A 19 -1.35 6.56 9.57
N THR A 20 -1.44 5.59 10.47
CA THR A 20 -1.40 4.16 10.13
C THR A 20 -2.56 3.78 9.21
N LYS A 21 -3.75 4.35 9.42
CA LYS A 21 -4.90 4.13 8.53
C LYS A 21 -4.62 4.68 7.12
N THR A 22 -4.19 5.93 7.01
CA THR A 22 -3.91 6.59 5.72
C THR A 22 -2.77 5.91 4.96
N VAL A 23 -1.68 5.53 5.63
CA VAL A 23 -0.56 4.80 5.02
C VAL A 23 -0.99 3.44 4.49
N ARG A 24 -1.90 2.76 5.19
CA ARG A 24 -2.44 1.46 4.77
C ARG A 24 -3.40 1.61 3.59
N GLU A 25 -4.24 2.65 3.59
CA GLU A 25 -5.18 2.95 2.51
C GLU A 25 -4.45 3.34 1.21
N GLU A 26 -3.40 4.15 1.30
CA GLU A 26 -2.59 4.53 0.13
C GLU A 26 -1.65 3.41 -0.34
N ASN A 27 -1.65 2.22 0.30
CA ASN A 27 -0.82 1.06 -0.06
C ASN A 27 0.68 1.37 -0.20
N ILE A 28 1.18 2.45 0.40
CA ILE A 28 2.56 2.94 0.23
C ILE A 28 3.59 1.87 0.61
N ALA A 29 3.33 1.14 1.70
CA ALA A 29 4.22 0.07 2.13
C ALA A 29 4.34 -1.07 1.09
N PHE A 30 3.28 -1.33 0.33
CA PHE A 30 3.29 -2.34 -0.73
C PHE A 30 4.10 -1.86 -1.94
N ASP A 31 3.91 -0.60 -2.35
CA ASP A 31 4.63 -0.02 -3.49
C ASP A 31 6.13 0.16 -3.24
N VAL A 32 6.52 0.58 -2.03
CA VAL A 32 7.92 0.65 -1.65
C VAL A 32 8.55 -0.75 -1.69
N ASN A 33 7.91 -1.74 -1.05
CA ASN A 33 8.42 -3.12 -1.04
C ASN A 33 8.51 -3.74 -2.45
N LYS A 34 7.57 -3.42 -3.35
CA LYS A 34 7.56 -3.92 -4.74
C LYS A 34 8.76 -3.40 -5.54
N ASN A 35 9.25 -2.22 -5.19
CA ASN A 35 10.34 -1.51 -5.87
C ASN A 35 11.68 -1.54 -5.10
N MET A 36 11.76 -2.16 -3.92
CA MET A 36 13.01 -2.27 -3.15
C MET A 36 14.10 -3.05 -3.90
N PHE A 37 13.71 -3.98 -4.77
CA PHE A 37 14.64 -4.79 -5.55
C PHE A 37 14.36 -4.64 -7.04
N HIS A 38 15.44 -4.55 -7.83
CA HIS A 38 15.30 -4.61 -9.29
C HIS A 38 14.74 -5.98 -9.69
N LYS A 39 13.62 -5.97 -10.42
CA LYS A 39 13.00 -7.16 -10.99
C LYS A 39 13.17 -7.15 -12.49
N SER A 40 13.54 -8.31 -13.05
CA SER A 40 13.60 -8.47 -14.49
C SER A 40 12.21 -8.34 -15.13
N PRO A 41 12.12 -7.97 -16.43
CA PRO A 41 10.83 -7.86 -17.13
C PRO A 41 9.98 -9.15 -17.07
N ARG A 42 10.64 -10.32 -17.02
CA ARG A 42 9.98 -11.63 -16.91
C ARG A 42 9.31 -11.81 -15.55
N GLU A 43 9.96 -11.38 -14.48
CA GLU A 43 9.43 -11.42 -13.12
C GLU A 43 8.24 -10.47 -12.96
N LEU A 44 8.35 -9.26 -13.51
CA LEU A 44 7.24 -8.30 -13.53
C LEU A 44 6.01 -8.84 -14.27
N LYS A 45 6.19 -9.51 -15.41
CA LYS A 45 5.09 -10.17 -16.14
C LYS A 45 4.45 -11.29 -15.33
N LYS A 46 5.26 -12.12 -14.66
CA LYS A 46 4.78 -13.23 -13.81
C LYS A 46 3.98 -12.71 -12.62
N GLU A 47 4.43 -11.63 -11.99
CA GLU A 47 3.74 -11.00 -10.86
C GLU A 47 2.40 -10.39 -11.27
N LYS A 48 2.35 -9.66 -12.39
CA LYS A 48 1.10 -9.13 -12.95
C LYS A 48 0.08 -10.23 -13.29
N ALA A 49 0.53 -11.34 -13.85
CA ALA A 49 -0.34 -12.48 -14.14
C ALA A 49 -0.92 -13.11 -12.85
N ARG A 50 -0.11 -13.22 -11.79
CA ARG A 50 -0.56 -13.68 -10.48
C ARG A 50 -1.55 -12.73 -9.84
N GLU A 51 -1.33 -11.41 -9.90
CA GLU A 51 -2.26 -10.40 -9.40
C GLU A 51 -3.61 -10.48 -10.12
N LYS A 52 -3.61 -10.58 -11.45
CA LYS A 52 -4.85 -10.77 -12.25
C LYS A 52 -5.59 -12.05 -11.89
N ALA A 53 -4.88 -13.17 -11.70
CA ALA A 53 -5.50 -14.43 -11.30
C ALA A 53 -6.12 -14.35 -9.89
N LYS A 54 -5.46 -13.65 -8.95
CA LYS A 54 -6.01 -13.40 -7.61
C LYS A 54 -7.28 -12.55 -7.67
N MET A 55 -7.29 -11.47 -8.45
CA MET A 55 -8.47 -10.61 -8.62
C MET A 55 -9.65 -11.37 -9.22
N LYS A 56 -9.39 -12.20 -10.24
CA LYS A 56 -10.42 -13.08 -10.83
C LYS A 56 -10.97 -14.09 -9.81
N LYS A 57 -10.10 -14.69 -8.98
CA LYS A 57 -10.52 -15.62 -7.92
C LYS A 57 -11.34 -14.94 -6.82
N GLN A 58 -11.11 -13.66 -6.57
CA GLN A 58 -11.85 -12.87 -5.58
C GLN A 58 -13.19 -12.33 -6.10
N GLY A 59 -13.54 -12.57 -7.37
CA GLY A 59 -14.81 -12.10 -7.95
C GLY A 59 -14.90 -10.59 -8.13
N ILE A 60 -13.75 -9.89 -8.21
CA ILE A 60 -13.67 -8.43 -8.41
C ILE A 60 -13.79 -8.07 -9.91
N TYR A 61 -14.18 -9.03 -10.75
CA TYR A 61 -14.48 -8.88 -12.18
C TYR A 61 -15.63 -9.80 -12.57
#